data_AF-A0A936WNS9-F1
#
_entry.id   AF-A0A936WNS9-F1
#
_cell.length_a   1.000
_cell.length_b   1.000
_cell.length_c   1.000
_cell.angle_alpha   90.00
_cell.angle_beta   90.00
_cell.angle_gamma   90.00
#
_symmetry.space_group_name_H-M   'P 1'
#
loop_
_entity.id
_entity.type
_entity.pdbx_description
1 polymer ?
#
loop_
_entity_poly.entity_id
_entity_poly.type
_entity_poly.pdbx_seq_one_letter_code
_entity_poly.pdbx_strand_id
1 'polypeptide(L)'
;MNHGIRSLALLMPLGVALLNSGCTNPPKSLGGEVGFVDGYLDATKLNGLMSDPSCAYIRFYNARRTSGDTQGTVIAIATKSSGEEIYNGTTLKYKMYDRISKGTTLVVDLTRAEAITRIGYVKAANEKSYAANFTRADVANLITSAGCNGVKLTPERLATYSMRMAPVKLAGTSGTVNPAPPSIVCTEPCPTFCGGTPSYYINR
;
A
#
# COMPACT_ATOMS: atom_id res chain seq x y z
N MET A 1 68.31 -5.28 31.53
CA MET A 1 67.71 -4.27 30.62
C MET A 1 66.74 -4.98 29.69
N ASN A 2 65.48 -4.55 29.74
CA ASN A 2 64.39 -4.71 28.77
C ASN A 2 64.00 -6.10 28.24
N HIS A 3 62.98 -6.65 28.92
CA HIS A 3 61.70 -7.15 28.42
C HIS A 3 61.41 -7.16 26.91
N GLY A 4 60.72 -8.23 26.47
CA GLY A 4 59.80 -8.10 25.33
C GLY A 4 59.29 -9.41 24.72
N ILE A 5 58.60 -10.26 25.49
CA ILE A 5 57.74 -11.33 24.96
C ILE A 5 56.62 -10.66 24.16
N ARG A 6 56.61 -10.81 22.83
CA ARG A 6 55.50 -10.37 21.98
C ARG A 6 54.57 -11.54 21.73
N SER A 7 53.50 -11.60 22.52
CA SER A 7 52.31 -12.39 22.25
C SER A 7 51.71 -11.98 20.91
N LEU A 8 51.62 -12.94 19.98
CA LEU A 8 50.91 -12.77 18.71
C LEU A 8 49.42 -13.00 18.97
N ALA A 9 48.70 -11.95 19.38
CA ALA A 9 47.25 -11.96 19.45
C ALA A 9 46.68 -11.88 18.03
N LEU A 10 46.15 -12.99 17.54
CA LEU A 10 45.39 -13.09 16.30
C LEU A 10 44.04 -12.39 16.49
N LEU A 11 43.99 -11.08 16.26
CA LEU A 11 42.75 -10.31 16.18
C LEU A 11 42.06 -10.60 14.85
N MET A 12 41.06 -11.49 14.88
CA MET A 12 40.07 -11.61 13.83
C MET A 12 39.28 -10.30 13.72
N PRO A 13 39.21 -9.64 12.57
CA PRO A 13 38.23 -8.59 12.36
C PRO A 13 36.85 -9.26 12.21
N LEU A 14 36.00 -9.11 13.23
CA LEU A 14 34.56 -9.30 13.08
C LEU A 14 34.07 -8.37 11.97
N GLY A 15 33.50 -8.97 10.93
CA GLY A 15 32.95 -8.28 9.79
C GLY A 15 31.85 -7.30 10.20
N VAL A 16 32.01 -6.05 9.78
CA VAL A 16 30.90 -5.15 9.55
C VAL A 16 30.65 -5.18 8.05
N ALA A 17 29.92 -6.20 7.59
CA ALA A 17 29.30 -6.14 6.28
C ALA A 17 28.18 -5.10 6.36
N LEU A 18 28.50 -3.86 5.96
CA LEU A 18 27.51 -2.87 5.57
C LEU A 18 26.68 -3.50 4.45
N LEU A 19 25.49 -4.00 4.80
CA LEU A 19 24.44 -4.35 3.84
C LEU A 19 23.93 -3.05 3.21
N ASN A 20 24.75 -2.44 2.36
CA ASN A 20 24.29 -1.59 1.28
C ASN A 20 23.63 -2.51 0.25
N SER A 21 22.43 -3.01 0.57
CA SER A 21 21.51 -3.51 -0.43
C SER A 21 20.92 -2.30 -1.16
N GLY A 22 21.77 -1.60 -1.92
CA GLY A 22 21.31 -0.72 -2.97
C GLY A 22 20.56 -1.59 -3.97
N CYS A 23 19.24 -1.46 -4.04
CA CYS A 23 18.45 -2.02 -5.13
C CYS A 23 18.92 -1.39 -6.44
N THR A 24 19.85 -2.04 -7.13
CA THR A 24 20.49 -1.59 -8.38
C THR A 24 19.63 -1.82 -9.63
N ASN A 25 18.31 -1.77 -9.50
CA ASN A 25 17.39 -1.56 -10.62
C ASN A 25 16.16 -0.81 -10.10
N PRO A 26 15.73 0.31 -10.71
CA PRO A 26 14.45 0.90 -10.36
C PRO A 26 13.34 -0.14 -10.62
N PRO A 27 12.34 -0.28 -9.73
CA PRO A 27 11.20 -1.16 -9.96
C PRO A 27 10.62 -0.91 -11.36
N LYS A 28 10.30 -1.98 -12.08
CA LYS A 28 9.55 -1.83 -13.33
C LYS A 28 8.13 -1.40 -12.94
N SER A 29 7.77 -0.17 -13.31
CA SER A 29 6.38 0.29 -13.22
C SER A 29 5.49 -0.67 -14.01
N LEU A 30 4.41 -1.13 -13.39
CA LEU A 30 3.38 -1.94 -14.04
C LEU A 30 2.18 -1.08 -14.47
N GLY A 31 2.36 0.23 -14.62
CA GLY A 31 1.29 1.14 -15.03
C GLY A 31 0.59 0.62 -16.29
N GLY A 32 -0.68 0.21 -16.15
CA GLY A 32 -1.49 -0.33 -17.24
C GLY A 32 -1.49 -1.87 -17.37
N GLU A 33 -0.94 -2.64 -16.42
CA GLU A 33 -1.27 -4.07 -16.32
C GLU A 33 -2.79 -4.24 -16.08
N VAL A 34 -3.39 -5.20 -16.78
CA VAL A 34 -4.82 -5.47 -16.69
C VAL A 34 -5.16 -5.84 -15.24
N GLY A 35 -6.12 -5.12 -14.66
CA GLY A 35 -6.54 -5.33 -13.27
C GLY A 35 -5.97 -4.38 -12.23
N PHE A 36 -5.12 -3.41 -12.58
CA PHE A 36 -4.77 -2.30 -11.67
C PHE A 36 -4.32 -1.01 -12.37
N VAL A 37 -5.01 0.10 -12.08
CA VAL A 37 -4.60 1.46 -12.44
C VAL A 37 -4.03 2.20 -11.25
N ASP A 38 -3.33 3.31 -11.54
CA ASP A 38 -3.02 4.30 -10.53
C ASP A 38 -4.28 4.73 -9.77
N GLY A 39 -4.24 4.57 -8.45
CA GLY A 39 -5.29 5.02 -7.53
C GLY A 39 -4.88 6.30 -6.83
N TYR A 40 -5.85 7.16 -6.51
CA TYR A 40 -5.59 8.36 -5.72
C TYR A 40 -6.53 8.38 -4.52
N LEU A 41 -6.03 8.78 -3.36
CA LEU A 41 -6.88 9.05 -2.20
C LEU A 41 -6.43 10.35 -1.53
N ASP A 42 -7.36 11.27 -1.37
CA ASP A 42 -7.12 12.52 -0.66
C ASP A 42 -6.96 12.29 0.85
N ALA A 43 -6.31 13.25 1.50
CA ALA A 43 -6.01 13.22 2.92
C ALA A 43 -7.27 13.10 3.78
N THR A 44 -8.40 13.66 3.35
CA THR A 44 -9.66 13.57 4.11
C THR A 44 -10.18 12.14 4.12
N LYS A 45 -10.16 11.43 2.98
CA LYS A 45 -10.59 10.01 2.92
C LYS A 45 -9.66 9.11 3.72
N LEU A 46 -8.35 9.35 3.67
CA LEU A 46 -7.36 8.59 4.44
C LEU A 46 -7.48 8.84 5.94
N ASN A 47 -7.63 10.09 6.37
CA ASN A 47 -7.90 10.43 7.77
C ASN A 47 -9.20 9.81 8.27
N GLY A 48 -10.23 9.74 7.43
CA GLY A 48 -11.48 9.05 7.75
C GLY A 48 -11.30 7.53 7.95
N LEU A 49 -10.39 6.88 7.21
CA LEU A 49 -10.04 5.48 7.46
C LEU A 49 -9.21 5.31 8.74
N MET A 50 -8.28 6.23 8.99
CA MET A 50 -7.40 6.20 10.17
C MET A 50 -8.05 6.76 11.45
N SER A 51 -9.34 7.10 11.42
CA SER A 51 -10.01 7.75 12.55
C SER A 51 -10.16 6.82 13.76
N ASP A 52 -10.19 5.50 13.52
CA ASP A 52 -10.25 4.51 14.60
C ASP A 52 -8.89 4.43 15.32
N PRO A 53 -8.84 4.49 16.66
CA PRO A 53 -7.59 4.41 17.40
C PRO A 53 -6.87 3.06 17.25
N SER A 54 -7.59 1.98 16.92
CA SER A 54 -7.00 0.65 16.68
C SER A 54 -6.43 0.48 15.26
N CYS A 55 -6.59 1.47 14.37
CA CYS A 55 -6.02 1.43 13.03
C CYS A 55 -4.48 1.44 13.09
N ALA A 56 -3.87 0.33 12.68
CA ALA A 56 -2.42 0.18 12.56
C ALA A 56 -1.96 0.30 11.09
N TYR A 57 -2.77 -0.16 10.14
CA TYR A 57 -2.46 -0.07 8.71
C TYR A 57 -3.70 0.33 7.91
N ILE A 58 -3.46 0.95 6.75
CA ILE A 58 -4.46 1.02 5.67
C ILE A 58 -4.10 -0.05 4.65
N ARG A 59 -5.05 -0.92 4.38
CA ARG A 59 -4.93 -1.96 3.36
C ARG A 59 -5.56 -1.50 2.06
N PHE A 60 -4.85 -1.72 0.96
CA PHE A 60 -5.32 -1.48 -0.39
C PHE A 60 -5.40 -2.79 -1.15
N TYR A 61 -6.45 -2.95 -1.95
CA TYR A 61 -6.69 -4.09 -2.82
C TYR A 61 -6.77 -3.61 -4.26
N ASN A 62 -6.30 -4.43 -5.21
CA ASN A 62 -6.77 -4.27 -6.59
C ASN A 62 -8.19 -4.83 -6.75
N ALA A 63 -8.99 -4.13 -7.55
CA ALA A 63 -10.39 -4.45 -7.77
C ALA A 63 -10.81 -4.03 -9.18
N ARG A 64 -12.03 -4.38 -9.57
CA ARG A 64 -12.71 -3.81 -10.76
C ARG A 64 -14.03 -3.16 -10.32
N ARG A 65 -14.48 -2.08 -10.98
CA ARG A 65 -15.80 -1.50 -10.65
C ARG A 65 -16.90 -2.42 -11.17
N THR A 66 -16.72 -3.08 -12.31
CA THR A 66 -17.65 -4.11 -12.78
C THR A 66 -16.87 -5.33 -13.28
N SER A 67 -17.54 -6.45 -13.50
CA SER A 67 -16.90 -7.64 -14.07
C SER A 67 -16.33 -7.38 -15.49
N GLY A 68 -16.93 -6.45 -16.23
CA GLY A 68 -16.51 -6.08 -17.58
C GLY A 68 -15.38 -5.05 -17.67
N ASP A 69 -15.01 -4.39 -16.57
CA ASP A 69 -13.97 -3.36 -16.58
C ASP A 69 -12.58 -3.97 -16.78
N THR A 70 -11.78 -3.44 -17.70
CA THR A 70 -10.40 -3.86 -17.91
C THR A 70 -9.37 -3.01 -17.14
N GLN A 71 -9.67 -1.72 -16.92
CA GLN A 71 -8.75 -0.79 -16.26
C GLN A 71 -8.60 -1.00 -14.74
N GLY A 72 -9.40 -1.84 -14.09
CA GLY A 72 -9.31 -2.04 -12.63
C GLY A 72 -9.50 -0.75 -11.82
N THR A 73 -9.27 -0.83 -10.51
CA THR A 73 -9.29 0.27 -9.52
C THR A 73 -8.67 -0.22 -8.20
N VAL A 74 -8.68 0.64 -7.18
CA VAL A 74 -8.19 0.36 -5.83
C VAL A 74 -9.32 0.44 -4.82
N ILE A 75 -9.38 -0.52 -3.89
CA ILE A 75 -10.24 -0.45 -2.70
C ILE A 75 -9.36 -0.32 -1.45
N ALA A 76 -9.70 0.61 -0.56
CA ALA A 76 -9.00 0.83 0.69
C ALA A 76 -9.87 0.50 1.92
N ILE A 77 -9.25 -0.02 2.99
CA ILE A 77 -9.88 -0.26 4.30
C ILE A 77 -8.85 -0.11 5.43
N ALA A 78 -9.30 0.31 6.61
CA ALA A 78 -8.47 0.36 7.81
C ALA A 78 -8.32 -1.04 8.42
N THR A 79 -7.17 -1.31 9.04
CA THR A 79 -6.88 -2.62 9.65
C THR A 79 -6.13 -2.47 10.96
N LYS A 80 -6.35 -3.41 11.88
CA LYS A 80 -5.63 -3.51 13.16
C LYS A 80 -4.23 -4.10 12.96
N SER A 81 -3.42 -4.08 14.02
CA SER A 81 -2.10 -4.76 14.03
C SER A 81 -2.20 -6.28 13.88
N SER A 82 -3.31 -6.87 14.33
CA SER A 82 -3.67 -8.28 14.08
C SER A 82 -4.00 -8.56 12.61
N GLY A 83 -4.10 -7.51 11.79
CA GLY A 83 -4.51 -7.54 10.39
C GLY A 83 -6.01 -7.47 10.18
N GLU A 84 -6.84 -7.68 11.22
CA GLU A 84 -8.30 -7.61 11.13
C GLU A 84 -8.78 -6.29 10.51
N GLU A 85 -9.70 -6.37 9.55
CA GLU A 85 -10.30 -5.19 8.92
C GLU A 85 -11.25 -4.48 9.88
N ILE A 86 -11.09 -3.16 10.00
CA ILE A 86 -11.94 -2.31 10.83
C ILE A 86 -13.10 -1.81 9.95
N TYR A 87 -14.23 -2.52 10.05
CA TYR A 87 -15.46 -2.19 9.34
C TYR A 87 -16.62 -2.15 10.32
N ASN A 88 -17.38 -1.06 10.30
CA ASN A 88 -18.59 -0.91 11.13
C ASN A 88 -19.87 -0.62 10.31
N GLY A 89 -19.74 -0.55 8.97
CA GLY A 89 -20.87 -0.32 8.07
C GLY A 89 -21.47 1.08 8.11
N THR A 90 -20.96 1.99 8.93
CA THR A 90 -21.43 3.38 9.06
C THR A 90 -20.34 4.35 8.65
N THR A 91 -19.35 4.57 9.53
CA THR A 91 -18.25 5.52 9.33
C THR A 91 -17.02 4.87 8.70
N LEU A 92 -16.75 3.61 9.06
CA LEU A 92 -15.62 2.84 8.57
C LEU A 92 -16.15 1.80 7.57
N LYS A 93 -16.04 2.18 6.30
CA LYS A 93 -16.45 1.41 5.12
C LYS A 93 -15.25 1.23 4.19
N TYR A 94 -15.38 0.27 3.27
CA TYR A 94 -14.42 0.13 2.17
C TYR A 94 -14.57 1.32 1.24
N LYS A 95 -13.45 1.90 0.80
CA LYS A 95 -13.43 3.06 -0.09
C LYS A 95 -12.84 2.66 -1.42
N MET A 96 -13.67 2.57 -2.45
CA MET A 96 -13.22 2.33 -3.81
C MET A 96 -12.88 3.65 -4.49
N TYR A 97 -11.66 3.78 -5.01
CA TYR A 97 -11.28 4.92 -5.82
C TYR A 97 -12.14 5.00 -7.09
N ASP A 98 -12.64 6.19 -7.39
CA ASP A 98 -13.31 6.46 -8.67
C ASP A 98 -12.49 7.42 -9.54
N ARG A 99 -12.33 8.67 -9.12
CA ARG A 99 -11.60 9.69 -9.89
C ARG A 99 -11.17 10.87 -9.02
N ILE A 100 -10.22 11.66 -9.52
CA ILE A 100 -9.91 12.99 -8.96
C ILE A 100 -10.98 13.98 -9.42
N SER A 101 -11.47 14.82 -8.50
CA SER A 101 -12.40 15.89 -8.81
C SER A 101 -12.20 17.09 -7.89
N LYS A 102 -12.05 18.28 -8.49
CA LYS A 102 -11.91 19.57 -7.80
C LYS A 102 -10.83 19.55 -6.70
N GLY A 103 -9.68 18.92 -6.96
CA GLY A 103 -8.58 18.82 -5.98
C GLY A 103 -8.82 17.86 -4.82
N THR A 104 -9.85 17.02 -4.93
CA THR A 104 -10.18 15.95 -3.99
C THR A 104 -10.33 14.63 -4.73
N THR A 105 -10.62 13.55 -4.01
CA THR A 105 -10.90 12.24 -4.59
C THR A 105 -12.37 11.86 -4.38
N LEU A 106 -13.05 11.51 -5.46
CA LEU A 106 -14.31 10.82 -5.38
C LEU A 106 -14.06 9.34 -5.10
N VAL A 107 -14.74 8.84 -4.07
CA VAL A 107 -14.72 7.44 -3.67
C VAL A 107 -16.14 6.93 -3.58
N VAL A 108 -16.32 5.64 -3.89
CA VAL A 108 -17.56 4.93 -3.62
C VAL A 108 -17.36 4.18 -2.30
N ASP A 109 -18.21 4.48 -1.32
CA ASP A 109 -18.25 3.69 -0.09
C ASP A 109 -18.97 2.36 -0.37
N LEU A 110 -18.31 1.25 -0.05
CA LEU A 110 -18.83 -0.09 -0.28
C LEU A 110 -19.12 -0.79 1.05
N THR A 111 -20.18 -1.58 1.05
CA THR A 111 -20.37 -2.63 2.04
C THR A 111 -19.28 -3.69 1.92
N ARG A 112 -19.14 -4.50 2.97
CA ARG A 112 -18.28 -5.67 2.97
C ARG A 112 -18.58 -6.62 1.80
N ALA A 113 -19.85 -6.89 1.55
CA ALA A 113 -20.29 -7.76 0.46
C ALA A 113 -19.86 -7.22 -0.91
N GLU A 114 -20.12 -5.94 -1.17
CA GLU A 114 -19.75 -5.31 -2.44
C GLU A 114 -18.23 -5.30 -2.64
N ALA A 115 -17.46 -4.99 -1.60
CA ALA A 115 -15.99 -5.01 -1.68
C ALA A 115 -15.45 -6.38 -2.10
N ILE A 116 -15.93 -7.47 -1.48
CA ILE A 116 -15.56 -8.84 -1.87
C ILE A 116 -15.88 -9.08 -3.34
N THR A 117 -17.08 -8.71 -3.79
CA THR A 117 -17.50 -8.89 -5.17
C THR A 117 -16.57 -8.15 -6.14
N ARG A 118 -16.24 -6.88 -5.86
CA ARG A 118 -15.37 -6.06 -6.71
C ARG A 118 -13.93 -6.56 -6.75
N ILE A 119 -13.41 -7.06 -5.63
CA ILE A 119 -12.09 -7.72 -5.56
C ILE A 119 -12.13 -9.06 -6.31
N GLY A 120 -13.21 -9.83 -6.16
CA GLY A 120 -13.41 -11.12 -6.81
C GLY A 120 -13.44 -11.05 -8.33
N TYR A 121 -13.87 -9.92 -8.92
CA TYR A 121 -13.83 -9.70 -10.36
C TYR A 121 -12.42 -9.76 -10.97
N VAL A 122 -11.38 -9.37 -10.21
CA VAL A 122 -9.98 -9.51 -10.65
C VAL A 122 -9.65 -10.99 -10.85
N LYS A 123 -9.97 -11.82 -9.83
CA LYS A 123 -9.71 -13.26 -9.89
C LYS A 123 -10.52 -13.94 -10.99
N ALA A 124 -11.79 -13.56 -11.14
CA ALA A 124 -12.67 -14.10 -12.18
C ALA A 124 -12.16 -13.79 -13.60
N ALA A 125 -11.43 -12.68 -13.76
CA ALA A 125 -10.78 -12.31 -15.01
C ALA A 125 -9.42 -13.01 -15.24
N ASN A 126 -9.06 -13.98 -14.39
CA ASN A 126 -7.76 -14.65 -14.37
C ASN A 126 -6.57 -13.68 -14.17
N GLU A 127 -6.85 -12.53 -13.56
CA GLU A 127 -5.82 -11.59 -13.15
C GLU A 127 -5.34 -11.94 -11.76
N LYS A 128 -4.16 -11.43 -11.44
CA LYS A 128 -3.56 -11.62 -10.13
C LYS A 128 -4.18 -10.65 -9.14
N SER A 129 -4.63 -11.18 -8.02
CA SER A 129 -5.11 -10.39 -6.89
C SER A 129 -3.96 -10.02 -5.96
N TYR A 130 -3.98 -8.78 -5.47
CA TYR A 130 -2.95 -8.17 -4.64
C TYR A 130 -3.58 -7.35 -3.53
N ALA A 131 -2.87 -7.29 -2.41
CA ALA A 131 -3.12 -6.35 -1.36
C ALA A 131 -1.81 -5.76 -0.84
N ALA A 132 -1.85 -4.53 -0.36
CA ALA A 132 -0.71 -3.88 0.28
C ALA A 132 -1.16 -3.20 1.57
N ASN A 133 -0.41 -3.41 2.65
CA ASN A 133 -0.60 -2.71 3.91
C ASN A 133 0.43 -1.57 4.01
N PHE A 134 -0.06 -0.36 4.23
CA PHE A 134 0.79 0.78 4.58
C PHE A 134 0.51 1.15 6.03
N THR A 135 1.56 1.38 6.82
CA THR A 135 1.36 1.73 8.23
C THR A 135 0.61 3.06 8.35
N ARG A 136 -0.19 3.21 9.41
CA ARG A 136 -0.87 4.46 9.72
C ARG A 136 0.12 5.63 9.81
N ALA A 137 1.28 5.40 10.41
CA ALA A 137 2.32 6.40 10.58
C ALA A 137 2.89 6.86 9.23
N ASP A 138 3.18 5.91 8.34
CA ASP A 138 3.66 6.18 6.98
C ASP A 138 2.64 6.99 6.19
N VAL A 139 1.39 6.55 6.15
CA VAL A 139 0.33 7.27 5.44
C VAL A 139 0.15 8.67 6.00
N ALA A 140 0.09 8.81 7.33
CA ALA A 140 -0.04 10.10 7.99
C ALA A 140 1.11 11.04 7.60
N ASN A 141 2.36 10.57 7.65
CA ASN A 141 3.53 11.34 7.26
C ASN A 141 3.44 11.85 5.81
N LEU A 142 3.02 10.99 4.87
CA LEU A 142 2.84 11.40 3.47
C LEU A 142 1.79 12.50 3.30
N ILE A 143 0.64 12.40 3.96
CA ILE A 143 -0.47 13.34 3.76
C ILE A 143 -0.36 14.64 4.56
N THR A 144 0.41 14.66 5.65
CA THR A 144 0.66 15.89 6.42
C THR A 144 1.84 16.69 5.90
N SER A 145 2.55 16.16 4.90
CA SER A 145 3.72 16.81 4.34
C SER A 145 3.37 18.08 3.57
N ALA A 146 4.24 19.09 3.65
CA ALA A 146 4.00 20.39 3.07
C ALA A 146 3.68 20.31 1.57
N GLY A 147 2.59 20.96 1.14
CA GLY A 147 2.16 20.97 -0.25
C GLY A 147 1.49 19.68 -0.73
N CYS A 148 1.27 18.69 0.16
CA CYS A 148 0.55 17.46 -0.14
C CYS A 148 -0.88 17.51 0.40
N ASN A 149 -1.81 16.84 -0.27
CA ASN A 149 -3.20 16.70 0.18
C ASN A 149 -3.79 15.32 -0.17
N GLY A 150 -2.93 14.34 -0.46
CA GLY A 150 -3.33 12.98 -0.75
C GLY A 150 -2.14 12.09 -1.09
N VAL A 151 -2.44 10.87 -1.53
CA VAL A 151 -1.46 9.91 -2.01
C VAL A 151 -1.86 9.36 -3.38
N LYS A 152 -0.86 8.93 -4.14
CA LYS A 152 -1.00 8.11 -5.33
C LYS A 152 -0.51 6.70 -5.03
N LEU A 153 -1.32 5.71 -5.35
CA LEU A 153 -0.98 4.30 -5.36
C LEU A 153 -0.65 3.89 -6.79
N THR A 154 0.49 3.26 -6.99
CA THR A 154 0.94 2.73 -8.28
C THR A 154 1.30 1.26 -8.13
N PRO A 155 0.84 0.37 -9.03
CA PRO A 155 1.35 -1.01 -9.06
C PRO A 155 2.82 -0.98 -9.48
N GLU A 156 3.64 -1.73 -8.76
CA GLU A 156 5.02 -1.91 -9.11
C GLU A 156 5.41 -3.38 -9.06
N ARG A 157 6.46 -3.71 -9.81
CA ARG A 157 7.12 -5.00 -9.72
C ARG A 157 8.58 -4.78 -9.35
N LEU A 158 8.91 -5.20 -8.14
CA LEU A 158 10.29 -5.44 -7.73
C LEU A 158 10.61 -6.91 -8.05
N ALA A 159 10.88 -7.73 -7.03
CA ALA A 159 10.95 -9.19 -7.18
C ALA A 159 9.57 -9.86 -7.11
N THR A 160 8.66 -9.29 -6.31
CA THR A 160 7.26 -9.66 -6.13
C THR A 160 6.37 -8.50 -6.60
N TYR A 161 5.06 -8.74 -6.70
CA TYR A 161 4.09 -7.68 -6.92
C TYR A 161 4.00 -6.79 -5.68
N SER A 162 4.16 -5.50 -5.89
CA SER A 162 4.22 -4.49 -4.83
C SER A 162 3.32 -3.29 -5.18
N MET A 163 3.06 -2.45 -4.17
CA MET A 163 2.44 -1.14 -4.40
C MET A 163 3.37 -0.06 -3.89
N ARG A 164 3.50 1.02 -4.68
CA ARG A 164 4.15 2.25 -4.24
C ARG A 164 3.10 3.27 -3.88
N MET A 165 3.27 3.89 -2.73
CA MET A 165 2.52 5.06 -2.29
C MET A 165 3.42 6.29 -2.35
N ALA A 166 3.02 7.30 -3.12
CA ALA A 166 3.73 8.56 -3.23
C ALA A 166 2.85 9.71 -2.74
N PRO A 167 3.40 10.72 -2.04
CA PRO A 167 2.64 11.89 -1.66
C PRO A 167 2.30 12.71 -2.91
N VAL A 168 1.09 13.28 -2.96
CA VAL A 168 0.65 14.09 -4.10
C VAL A 168 0.01 15.39 -3.67
N LYS A 169 0.09 16.36 -4.59
CA LYS A 169 -0.80 17.51 -4.64
C LYS A 169 -1.88 17.26 -5.67
N LEU A 170 -3.10 17.04 -5.21
CA LEU A 170 -4.32 16.97 -5.99
C LEU A 170 -4.82 18.39 -6.27
N ALA A 171 -5.06 18.70 -7.55
CA ALA A 171 -5.62 19.97 -7.99
C ALA A 171 -6.47 19.75 -9.24
N GLY A 172 -7.65 20.38 -9.29
CA GLY A 172 -8.57 20.17 -10.41
C GLY A 172 -8.92 18.69 -10.60
N THR A 173 -8.55 18.11 -11.74
CA THR A 173 -8.79 16.69 -12.09
C THR A 173 -7.50 15.86 -12.15
N SER A 174 -6.38 16.37 -11.63
CA SER A 174 -5.07 15.71 -11.69
C SER A 174 -4.37 15.68 -10.33
N GLY A 175 -3.33 14.85 -10.24
CA GLY A 175 -2.46 14.77 -9.08
C GLY A 175 -1.00 14.85 -9.53
N THR A 176 -0.22 15.72 -8.89
CA THR A 176 1.23 15.82 -9.10
C THR A 176 1.94 15.15 -7.94
N VAL A 177 2.84 14.22 -8.24
CA VAL A 177 3.69 13.58 -7.21
C VAL A 177 4.67 14.61 -6.66
N ASN A 178 4.68 14.75 -5.34
CA ASN A 178 5.70 15.53 -4.64
C ASN A 178 6.91 14.63 -4.37
N PRO A 179 8.14 15.11 -4.59
CA PRO A 179 9.34 14.30 -4.39
C PRO A 179 9.69 14.08 -2.91
N ALA A 180 9.10 14.87 -2.02
CA ALA A 180 9.31 14.80 -0.58
C ALA A 180 7.95 14.77 0.14
N PRO A 181 7.80 13.93 1.18
CA PRO A 181 8.73 12.87 1.61
C PRO A 181 8.87 11.77 0.54
N PRO A 182 9.90 10.91 0.62
CA PRO A 182 10.09 9.83 -0.33
C PRO A 182 8.85 8.93 -0.41
N SER A 183 8.59 8.39 -1.61
CA SER A 183 7.57 7.37 -1.78
C SER A 183 7.89 6.12 -0.99
N ILE A 184 6.86 5.44 -0.51
CA ILE A 184 6.96 4.22 0.28
C ILE A 184 6.55 3.05 -0.62
N VAL A 185 7.36 1.99 -0.63
CA VAL A 185 7.04 0.77 -1.39
C VAL A 185 6.74 -0.34 -0.40
N CYS A 186 5.53 -0.90 -0.49
CA CYS A 186 5.16 -2.09 0.26
C CYS A 186 5.50 -3.32 -0.57
N THR A 187 6.47 -4.12 -0.11
CA THR A 187 6.99 -5.31 -0.79
C THR A 187 6.45 -6.63 -0.24
N GLU A 188 5.51 -6.58 0.70
CA GLU A 188 5.02 -7.81 1.32
C GLU A 188 4.26 -8.68 0.31
N PRO A 189 4.52 -10.01 0.28
CA PRO A 189 3.46 -10.91 -0.14
C PRO A 189 2.26 -10.69 0.78
N CYS A 190 1.06 -10.67 0.22
CA CYS A 190 -0.20 -10.67 0.95
C CYS A 190 -0.12 -11.59 2.19
N PRO A 191 -0.76 -11.27 3.34
CA PRO A 191 -1.35 -12.36 4.11
C PRO A 191 -2.27 -13.10 3.13
N THR A 192 -1.99 -14.38 2.90
CA THR A 192 -2.63 -15.27 1.95
C THR A 192 -4.15 -15.10 1.94
N PHE A 193 -4.68 -14.19 1.10
CA PHE A 193 -6.11 -13.92 0.94
C PHE A 193 -6.49 -13.61 -0.50
N CYS A 194 -5.89 -14.36 -1.44
CA CYS A 194 -6.39 -14.51 -2.81
C CYS A 194 -7.15 -15.85 -3.01
N GLY A 195 -7.43 -16.58 -1.93
CA GLY A 195 -8.22 -17.81 -1.89
C GLY A 195 -7.55 -18.90 -1.04
N GLY A 196 -8.12 -19.21 0.12
CA GLY A 196 -7.67 -20.25 1.06
C GLY A 196 -7.43 -19.72 2.48
N THR A 197 -8.13 -20.29 3.45
CA THR A 197 -8.46 -19.80 4.82
C THR A 197 -7.25 -19.64 5.77
N PRO A 198 -7.16 -18.52 6.50
CA PRO A 198 -7.47 -18.59 7.95
C PRO A 198 -8.75 -17.82 8.30
N SER A 199 -9.45 -18.27 9.35
CA SER A 199 -10.84 -17.96 9.76
C SER A 199 -11.19 -16.48 10.07
N TYR A 200 -10.38 -15.50 9.65
CA TYR A 200 -10.50 -14.10 10.07
C TYR A 200 -10.56 -13.05 8.94
N TYR A 201 -10.53 -13.45 7.66
CA TYR A 201 -10.90 -12.55 6.56
C TYR A 201 -11.98 -13.17 5.68
N ILE A 202 -12.60 -12.34 4.87
CA ILE A 202 -13.89 -12.60 4.26
C ILE A 202 -13.82 -13.73 3.25
N ASN A 203 -14.02 -14.93 3.75
CA ASN A 203 -14.56 -16.07 3.04
C ASN A 203 -15.45 -16.81 4.05
N ARG A 204 -16.73 -16.95 3.71
CA ARG A 204 -17.26 -18.31 3.61
C ARG A 204 -17.08 -18.72 2.17
#